data_AF-A0AA41YDM5-F1
#
_entry.id   AF-A0AA41YDM5-F1
#
_cell.length_a   1.000
_cell.length_b   1.000
_cell.length_c   1.000
_cell.angle_alpha   90.00
_cell.angle_beta   90.00
_cell.angle_gamma   90.00
#
_symmetry.space_group_name_H-M   'P 1'
#
loop_
_entity.id
_entity.type
_entity.pdbx_description
1 polymer ?
#
loop_
_entity_poly.entity_id
_entity_poly.type
_entity_poly.pdbx_seq_one_letter_code
_entity_poly.pdbx_strand_id
1 'polypeptide(L)'
;MIEDLKAIFGPKCTAIAINKDLPEMVNIPSNSMKLCEAVNYSFCTPLKIVHENLGCPGARRSTGFDNDDSALARTISANSQIPLRFTTDALQEIPKLEGVNFVVLGISENMETVIQPDLYIIYVQPYMVTNLMHVLAKNEIKPAISPFSLLSICGNVFANCYKNKVVTLSFGCPESRKHGGVEKSEVVVGIPFKYARFLVDSQLKNFIKSNR
;
A
#
# COMPACT_ATOMS: atom_id res chain seq x y z
N MET A 1 3.95 5.83 -15.91
CA MET A 1 3.47 4.54 -15.35
C MET A 1 2.27 4.78 -14.46
N ILE A 2 2.35 5.75 -13.54
CA ILE A 2 1.24 6.10 -12.65
C ILE A 2 -0.08 6.39 -13.40
N GLU A 3 -0.03 7.16 -14.51
CA GLU A 3 -1.23 7.49 -15.29
C GLU A 3 -1.81 6.27 -16.02
N ASP A 4 -0.96 5.37 -16.53
CA ASP A 4 -1.42 4.10 -17.12
C ASP A 4 -2.18 3.25 -16.09
N LEU A 5 -1.63 3.14 -14.87
CA LEU A 5 -2.28 2.43 -13.77
C LEU A 5 -3.60 3.10 -13.38
N LYS A 6 -3.66 4.44 -13.34
CA LYS A 6 -4.91 5.18 -13.07
C LYS A 6 -5.96 4.95 -14.14
N ALA A 7 -5.57 4.95 -15.42
CA ALA A 7 -6.47 4.70 -16.54
C ALA A 7 -7.08 3.30 -16.48
N ILE A 8 -6.32 2.31 -16.01
CA ILE A 8 -6.78 0.92 -15.91
C ILE A 8 -7.59 0.69 -14.64
N PHE A 9 -7.08 1.11 -13.48
CA PHE A 9 -7.57 0.70 -12.16
C PHE A 9 -8.38 1.78 -11.43
N GLY A 10 -8.38 3.01 -11.95
CA GLY A 10 -9.09 4.14 -11.37
C GLY A 10 -8.16 5.16 -10.69
N PRO A 11 -8.69 6.34 -10.34
CA PRO A 11 -7.89 7.49 -9.91
C PRO A 11 -7.22 7.32 -8.53
N LYS A 12 -7.71 6.38 -7.70
CA LYS A 12 -7.13 6.07 -6.38
C LYS A 12 -5.89 5.19 -6.54
N CYS A 13 -4.82 5.80 -7.04
CA CYS A 13 -3.54 5.18 -7.30
C CYS A 13 -2.43 6.13 -6.85
N THR A 14 -1.50 5.63 -6.04
CA THR A 14 -0.33 6.40 -5.58
C THR A 14 0.95 5.63 -5.82
N ALA A 15 1.93 6.33 -6.39
CA ALA A 15 3.30 5.85 -6.53
C ALA A 15 4.10 6.22 -5.28
N ILE A 16 4.86 5.25 -4.76
CA ILE A 16 5.57 5.36 -3.48
C ILE A 16 7.06 5.08 -3.68
N ALA A 17 7.90 5.91 -3.09
CA ALA A 17 9.34 5.69 -3.00
C ALA A 17 9.83 5.77 -1.55
N ILE A 18 10.80 4.94 -1.21
CA ILE A 18 11.37 4.86 0.14
C ILE A 18 12.82 5.34 0.10
N ASN A 19 13.17 6.30 0.96
CA ASN A 19 14.50 6.90 1.05
C ASN A 19 15.04 7.48 -0.28
N LYS A 20 14.16 7.87 -1.21
CA LYS A 20 14.55 8.55 -2.44
C LYS A 20 14.08 10.00 -2.36
N ASP A 21 15.03 10.92 -2.32
CA ASP A 21 14.69 12.34 -2.33
C ASP A 21 14.16 12.76 -3.69
N LEU A 22 13.14 13.62 -3.64
CA LEU A 22 12.62 14.31 -4.82
C LEU A 22 13.33 15.65 -4.96
N PRO A 23 13.59 16.11 -6.19
CA PRO A 23 14.14 17.45 -6.44
C PRO A 23 13.12 18.57 -6.14
N GLU A 24 11.84 18.25 -6.10
CA GLU A 24 10.75 19.20 -5.81
C GLU A 24 10.38 19.22 -4.32
N MET A 25 9.82 20.34 -3.88
CA MET A 25 9.36 20.51 -2.51
C MET A 25 8.08 19.68 -2.28
N VAL A 26 8.24 18.56 -1.58
CA VAL A 26 7.15 17.66 -1.21
C VAL A 26 6.49 18.16 0.09
N ASN A 27 5.17 18.08 0.19
CA ASN A 27 4.47 18.45 1.42
C ASN A 27 4.91 17.55 2.59
N ILE A 28 5.38 18.13 3.69
CA ILE A 28 5.67 17.42 4.93
C ILE A 28 4.58 17.82 5.93
N PRO A 29 3.65 16.91 6.27
CA PRO A 29 2.62 17.19 7.25
C PRO A 29 3.21 17.67 8.58
N SER A 30 2.71 18.80 9.10
CA SER A 30 3.09 19.33 10.41
C SER A 30 2.43 18.57 11.57
N ASN A 31 1.32 17.89 11.29
CA ASN A 31 0.58 17.07 12.25
C ASN A 31 0.86 15.59 12.02
N SER A 32 0.79 14.82 13.09
CA SER A 32 0.86 13.37 13.06
C SER A 32 -0.27 12.77 12.21
N MET A 33 0.08 11.90 11.26
CA MET A 33 -0.81 11.27 10.30
C MET A 33 -0.65 9.74 10.30
N LYS A 34 -1.70 9.00 9.96
CA LYS A 34 -1.63 7.54 9.72
C LYS A 34 -1.15 7.28 8.29
N LEU A 35 -0.42 6.18 8.05
CA LEU A 35 0.02 5.87 6.68
C LEU A 35 -1.16 5.63 5.71
N CYS A 36 -2.28 5.11 6.19
CA CYS A 36 -3.49 4.98 5.37
C CYS A 36 -4.09 6.33 4.98
N GLU A 37 -4.07 7.32 5.88
CA GLU A 37 -4.48 8.70 5.59
C GLU A 37 -3.52 9.34 4.57
N ALA A 38 -2.22 9.13 4.75
CA ALA A 38 -1.19 9.59 3.83
C ALA A 38 -1.39 9.02 2.42
N VAL A 39 -1.67 7.72 2.30
CA VAL A 39 -2.00 7.08 1.00
C VAL A 39 -3.21 7.76 0.37
N ASN A 40 -4.30 7.96 1.11
CA ASN A 40 -5.50 8.60 0.59
C ASN A 40 -5.24 10.04 0.11
N TYR A 41 -4.53 10.83 0.93
CA TYR A 41 -4.16 12.20 0.60
C TYR A 41 -3.24 12.26 -0.62
N SER A 42 -2.35 11.27 -0.76
CA SER A 42 -1.37 11.19 -1.85
C SER A 42 -1.94 10.95 -3.24
N PHE A 43 -3.21 10.53 -3.34
CA PHE A 43 -3.88 10.44 -4.64
C PHE A 43 -3.99 11.79 -5.35
N CYS A 44 -3.98 12.89 -4.58
CA CYS A 44 -4.09 14.24 -5.11
C CYS A 44 -2.86 15.11 -4.84
N THR A 45 -2.06 14.82 -3.82
CA THR A 45 -0.97 15.71 -3.40
C THR A 45 0.25 14.92 -2.94
N PRO A 46 1.43 15.11 -3.58
CA PRO A 46 2.67 14.48 -3.13
C PRO A 46 2.98 14.85 -1.68
N LEU A 47 3.35 13.87 -0.86
CA LEU A 47 3.75 14.09 0.53
C LEU A 47 4.90 13.19 0.99
N LYS A 48 5.63 13.65 2.01
CA LYS A 48 6.76 12.96 2.63
C LYS A 48 6.42 12.66 4.09
N ILE A 49 6.40 11.37 4.42
CA ILE A 49 6.22 10.84 5.76
C ILE A 49 7.58 10.51 6.36
N VAL A 50 7.82 11.00 7.56
CA VAL A 50 9.04 10.84 8.36
C VAL A 50 8.68 10.27 9.72
N HIS A 51 9.69 9.99 10.54
CA HIS A 51 9.49 9.45 11.89
C HIS A 51 8.59 10.36 12.75
N GLU A 52 8.76 11.67 12.64
CA GLU A 52 8.13 12.68 13.49
C GLU A 52 6.64 12.86 13.18
N ASN A 53 6.22 12.62 11.94
CA ASN A 53 4.83 12.84 11.50
C ASN A 53 4.04 11.56 11.24
N LEU A 54 4.63 10.37 11.42
CA LEU A 54 3.91 9.10 11.37
C LEU A 54 3.38 8.70 12.75
N GLY A 55 2.07 8.79 12.95
CA GLY A 55 1.44 8.61 14.27
C GLY A 55 0.81 7.25 14.56
N CYS A 56 0.53 6.44 13.54
CA CYS A 56 -0.15 5.16 13.74
C CYS A 56 0.84 4.09 14.24
N PRO A 57 0.64 3.46 15.42
CA PRO A 57 1.54 2.42 15.93
C PRO A 57 1.78 1.28 14.93
N GLY A 58 0.73 0.81 14.26
CA GLY A 58 0.85 -0.22 13.24
C GLY A 58 1.67 0.22 12.03
N ALA A 59 1.59 1.51 11.64
CA ALA A 59 2.40 2.04 10.55
C ALA A 59 3.85 2.25 10.96
N ARG A 60 4.10 2.83 12.14
CA ARG A 60 5.45 3.00 12.69
C ARG A 60 6.19 1.67 12.84
N ARG A 61 5.48 0.64 13.30
CA ARG A 61 5.97 -0.75 13.34
C ARG A 61 6.28 -1.30 11.95
N SER A 62 5.43 -1.03 10.97
CA SER A 62 5.62 -1.53 9.60
C SER A 62 6.78 -0.83 8.88
N THR A 63 7.00 0.46 9.11
CA THR A 63 8.14 1.22 8.57
C THR A 63 9.44 0.96 9.31
N GLY A 64 9.40 0.31 10.48
CA GLY A 64 10.58 0.05 11.30
C GLY A 64 10.98 1.22 12.20
N PHE A 65 10.12 2.23 12.35
CA PHE A 65 10.33 3.35 13.28
C PHE A 65 10.15 2.93 14.74
N ASP A 66 9.28 1.95 14.99
CA ASP A 66 9.06 1.36 16.30
C ASP A 66 9.18 -0.16 16.21
N ASN A 67 9.53 -0.82 17.32
CA ASN A 67 9.77 -2.28 17.35
C ASN A 67 8.97 -3.06 18.42
N ASP A 68 8.06 -2.41 19.15
CA ASP A 68 7.30 -3.04 20.23
C ASP A 68 6.01 -3.73 19.73
N ASP A 69 6.17 -4.94 19.20
CA ASP A 69 5.04 -5.79 18.79
C ASP A 69 4.14 -6.19 19.96
N SER A 70 4.69 -6.28 21.18
CA SER A 70 3.93 -6.71 22.36
C SER A 70 2.90 -5.66 22.78
N ALA A 71 3.32 -4.38 22.82
CA ALA A 71 2.40 -3.28 23.07
C ALA A 71 1.35 -3.15 21.96
N LEU A 72 1.78 -3.23 20.70
CA LEU A 72 0.88 -3.18 19.55
C LEU A 72 -0.17 -4.30 19.57
N ALA A 73 0.26 -5.53 19.88
CA ALA A 73 -0.64 -6.69 19.98
C ALA A 73 -1.73 -6.48 21.05
N ARG A 74 -1.34 -5.98 22.24
CA ARG A 74 -2.28 -5.64 23.32
C ARG A 74 -3.29 -4.58 22.88
N THR A 75 -2.82 -3.51 22.23
CA THR A 75 -3.70 -2.44 21.74
C THR A 75 -4.68 -2.95 20.68
N ILE A 76 -4.22 -3.73 19.71
CA ILE A 76 -5.08 -4.30 18.67
C ILE A 76 -6.11 -5.25 19.29
N SER A 77 -5.68 -6.15 20.16
CA SER A 77 -6.57 -7.13 20.82
C SER A 77 -7.66 -6.42 21.63
N ALA A 78 -7.30 -5.41 22.43
CA ALA A 78 -8.26 -4.63 23.21
C ALA A 78 -9.29 -3.89 22.33
N ASN A 79 -8.86 -3.32 21.20
CA ASN A 79 -9.72 -2.52 20.34
C ASN A 79 -10.60 -3.36 19.40
N SER A 80 -10.15 -4.55 19.02
CA SER A 80 -10.82 -5.40 18.02
C SER A 80 -11.51 -6.63 18.59
N GLN A 81 -11.29 -6.94 19.88
CA GLN A 81 -11.74 -8.17 20.53
C GLN A 81 -11.16 -9.45 19.88
N ILE A 82 -10.13 -9.32 19.04
CA ILE A 82 -9.39 -10.46 18.50
C ILE A 82 -8.49 -11.01 19.61
N PRO A 83 -8.38 -12.34 19.78
CA PRO A 83 -7.51 -12.93 20.79
C PRO A 83 -6.07 -12.41 20.70
N LEU A 84 -5.48 -12.08 21.86
CA LEU A 84 -4.12 -11.56 21.93
C LEU A 84 -3.11 -12.50 21.27
N ARG A 85 -3.23 -13.81 21.51
CA ARG A 85 -2.37 -14.83 20.88
C ARG A 85 -2.43 -14.74 19.36
N PHE A 86 -3.63 -14.73 18.78
CA PHE A 86 -3.79 -14.62 17.32
C PHE A 86 -3.19 -13.32 16.79
N THR A 87 -3.36 -12.21 17.52
CA THR A 87 -2.80 -10.92 17.13
C THR A 87 -1.26 -10.94 17.15
N THR A 88 -0.66 -11.53 18.18
CA THR A 88 0.79 -11.69 18.29
C THR A 88 1.33 -12.53 17.14
N ASP A 89 0.72 -13.69 16.88
CA ASP A 89 1.12 -14.60 15.80
C ASP A 89 1.01 -13.90 14.44
N ALA A 90 -0.10 -13.20 14.19
CA ALA A 90 -0.31 -12.41 12.98
C ALA A 90 0.74 -11.30 12.81
N LEU A 91 1.11 -10.57 13.87
CA LEU A 91 2.15 -9.55 13.78
C LEU A 91 3.50 -10.16 13.41
N GLN A 92 3.85 -11.37 13.88
CA GLN A 92 5.11 -12.03 13.50
C GLN A 92 5.17 -12.34 11.99
N GLU A 93 4.04 -12.66 11.37
CA GLU A 93 3.94 -12.90 9.92
C GLU A 93 4.00 -11.61 9.10
N ILE A 94 3.48 -10.50 9.63
CA ILE A 94 3.52 -9.21 8.95
C ILE A 94 4.96 -8.68 8.97
N PRO A 95 5.55 -8.32 7.81
CA PRO A 95 6.93 -7.87 7.76
C PRO A 95 7.11 -6.48 8.40
N LYS A 96 8.28 -6.29 9.00
CA LYS A 96 8.84 -4.98 9.36
C LYS A 96 9.90 -4.60 8.34
N LEU A 97 9.93 -3.33 7.97
CA LEU A 97 11.01 -2.76 7.18
C LEU A 97 12.16 -2.33 8.09
N GLU A 98 13.35 -2.20 7.51
CA GLU A 98 14.57 -1.74 8.19
C GLU A 98 15.19 -0.61 7.38
N GLY A 99 15.86 0.33 8.06
CA GLY A 99 16.58 1.43 7.42
C GLY A 99 15.71 2.45 6.70
N VAL A 100 14.39 2.48 6.95
CA VAL A 100 13.53 3.55 6.43
C VAL A 100 13.80 4.82 7.23
N ASN A 101 14.13 5.90 6.54
CA ASN A 101 14.21 7.25 7.10
C ASN A 101 12.95 8.04 6.75
N PHE A 102 12.46 7.88 5.51
CA PHE A 102 11.25 8.53 5.05
C PHE A 102 10.59 7.78 3.89
N VAL A 103 9.30 8.06 3.69
CA VAL A 103 8.47 7.52 2.61
C VAL A 103 7.86 8.69 1.84
N VAL A 104 8.09 8.74 0.55
CA VAL A 104 7.46 9.69 -0.38
C VAL A 104 6.28 9.00 -1.04
N LEU A 105 5.11 9.63 -1.02
CA LEU A 105 3.89 9.16 -1.66
C LEU A 105 3.37 10.21 -2.65
N GLY A 106 2.58 9.78 -3.62
CA GLY A 106 1.94 10.66 -4.59
C GLY A 106 2.91 11.14 -5.67
N ILE A 107 3.90 10.33 -6.02
CA ILE A 107 4.85 10.64 -7.11
C ILE A 107 4.04 10.81 -8.41
N SER A 108 4.10 12.00 -8.99
CA SER A 108 3.40 12.34 -10.24
C SER A 108 4.12 11.76 -11.46
N GLU A 109 3.47 11.77 -12.62
CA GLU A 109 4.10 11.33 -13.88
C GLU A 109 5.38 12.11 -14.20
N ASN A 110 5.37 13.44 -13.98
CA ASN A 110 6.56 14.27 -14.16
C ASN A 110 7.68 13.84 -13.21
N MET A 111 7.36 13.52 -11.96
CA MET A 111 8.35 13.03 -10.98
C MET A 111 8.88 11.63 -11.32
N GLU A 112 8.08 10.76 -11.95
CA GLU A 112 8.53 9.44 -12.43
C GLU A 112 9.65 9.51 -13.48
N THR A 113 9.84 10.67 -14.13
CA THR A 113 10.96 10.89 -15.05
C THR A 113 12.31 11.06 -14.35
N VAL A 114 12.29 11.44 -13.07
CA VAL A 114 13.49 11.70 -12.27
C VAL A 114 13.72 10.60 -11.24
N ILE A 115 12.65 10.07 -10.64
CA ILE A 115 12.73 9.00 -9.65
C ILE A 115 11.89 7.80 -10.05
N GLN A 116 12.44 6.60 -9.87
CA GLN A 116 11.68 5.38 -10.05
C GLN A 116 10.94 5.02 -8.75
N PRO A 117 9.60 4.88 -8.76
CA PRO A 117 8.85 4.38 -7.61
C PRO A 117 9.32 2.98 -7.21
N ASP A 118 9.18 2.63 -5.94
CA ASP A 118 9.43 1.28 -5.44
C ASP A 118 8.21 0.38 -5.61
N LEU A 119 7.02 0.96 -5.41
CA LEU A 119 5.75 0.30 -5.54
C LEU A 119 4.63 1.30 -5.76
N TYR A 120 3.46 0.77 -6.11
CA TYR A 120 2.21 1.50 -6.22
C TYR A 120 1.21 0.93 -5.22
N ILE A 121 0.36 1.77 -4.65
CA ILE A 121 -0.82 1.34 -3.91
C ILE A 121 -2.05 1.84 -4.64
N ILE A 122 -2.96 0.94 -4.95
CA ILE A 122 -4.20 1.22 -5.68
C ILE A 122 -5.41 0.72 -4.91
N TYR A 123 -6.53 1.44 -5.01
CA TYR A 123 -7.83 0.97 -4.53
C TYR A 123 -8.67 0.57 -5.73
N VAL A 124 -9.14 -0.67 -5.74
CA VAL A 124 -9.81 -1.27 -6.88
C VAL A 124 -11.08 -1.98 -6.45
N GLN A 125 -12.05 -2.02 -7.37
CA GLN A 125 -13.29 -2.77 -7.14
C GLN A 125 -13.01 -4.29 -7.21
N PRO A 126 -13.72 -5.14 -6.43
CA PRO A 126 -13.54 -6.58 -6.42
C PRO A 126 -13.56 -7.26 -7.79
N TYR A 127 -14.41 -6.81 -8.72
CA TYR A 127 -14.45 -7.40 -10.07
C TYR A 127 -13.13 -7.20 -10.84
N MET A 128 -12.45 -6.06 -10.63
CA MET A 128 -11.14 -5.79 -11.22
C MET A 128 -10.06 -6.67 -10.61
N VAL A 129 -10.17 -6.96 -9.31
CA VAL A 129 -9.27 -7.89 -8.62
C VAL A 129 -9.34 -9.27 -9.27
N THR A 130 -10.52 -9.77 -9.62
CA THR A 130 -10.65 -11.07 -10.33
C THR A 130 -9.83 -11.07 -11.62
N ASN A 131 -9.96 -10.04 -12.45
CA ASN A 131 -9.18 -9.93 -13.69
C ASN A 131 -7.67 -9.82 -13.42
N LEU A 132 -7.27 -9.04 -12.41
CA LEU A 132 -5.89 -8.96 -11.96
C LEU A 132 -5.36 -10.34 -11.55
N MET A 133 -6.09 -11.09 -10.73
CA MET A 133 -5.71 -12.44 -10.28
C MET A 133 -5.51 -13.39 -11.47
N HIS A 134 -6.38 -13.35 -12.48
CA HIS A 134 -6.19 -14.13 -13.71
C HIS A 134 -4.94 -13.75 -14.49
N VAL A 135 -4.65 -12.45 -14.61
CA VAL A 135 -3.42 -11.97 -15.27
C VAL A 135 -2.18 -12.42 -14.49
N LEU A 136 -2.19 -12.31 -13.16
CA LEU A 136 -1.09 -12.77 -12.31
C LEU A 136 -0.88 -14.29 -12.46
N ALA A 137 -1.95 -15.08 -12.40
CA ALA A 137 -1.89 -16.54 -12.54
C ALA A 137 -1.35 -16.99 -13.90
N LYS A 138 -1.75 -16.31 -14.99
CA LYS A 138 -1.21 -16.58 -16.35
C LYS A 138 0.30 -16.34 -16.47
N ASN A 139 0.87 -15.54 -15.56
CA ASN A 139 2.29 -15.22 -15.50
C ASN A 139 2.97 -15.89 -14.30
N GLU A 140 2.33 -16.91 -13.70
CA GLU A 140 2.87 -17.67 -12.55
C GLU A 140 3.18 -16.81 -11.31
N ILE A 141 2.59 -15.61 -11.22
CA ILE A 141 2.76 -14.72 -10.08
C ILE A 141 1.69 -15.04 -9.04
N LYS A 142 2.14 -15.46 -7.85
CA LYS A 142 1.27 -15.67 -6.68
C LYS A 142 1.23 -14.38 -5.85
N PRO A 143 0.10 -13.66 -5.81
CA PRO A 143 -0.02 -12.53 -4.91
C PRO A 143 -0.13 -13.00 -3.45
N ALA A 144 0.32 -12.15 -2.53
CA ALA A 144 0.12 -12.38 -1.10
C ALA A 144 -1.21 -11.76 -0.64
N ILE A 145 -2.02 -12.58 0.03
CA ILE A 145 -3.30 -12.16 0.62
C ILE A 145 -3.26 -12.63 2.07
N SER A 146 -3.26 -11.68 3.00
CA SER A 146 -3.34 -12.03 4.41
C SER A 146 -4.76 -12.51 4.75
N PRO A 147 -4.91 -13.61 5.51
CA PRO A 147 -6.22 -14.12 5.91
C PRO A 147 -6.91 -13.24 6.98
N PHE A 148 -6.25 -12.16 7.44
CA PHE A 148 -6.75 -11.24 8.43
C PHE A 148 -6.60 -9.77 7.99
N SER A 149 -7.40 -8.90 8.58
CA SER A 149 -7.46 -7.48 8.24
C SER A 149 -6.56 -6.58 9.10
N LEU A 150 -5.62 -7.14 9.86
CA LEU A 150 -4.68 -6.36 10.67
C LEU A 150 -3.68 -5.60 9.79
N LEU A 151 -3.32 -4.36 10.19
CA LEU A 151 -2.32 -3.52 9.51
C LEU A 151 -2.46 -3.52 7.97
N SER A 152 -3.69 -3.35 7.47
CA SER A 152 -4.02 -3.50 6.04
C SER A 152 -3.07 -2.76 5.09
N ILE A 153 -3.13 -1.41 5.07
CA ILE A 153 -2.30 -0.62 4.15
C ILE A 153 -0.83 -0.64 4.58
N CYS A 154 -0.54 -0.47 5.87
CA CYS A 154 0.83 -0.24 6.31
C CYS A 154 1.70 -1.51 6.35
N GLY A 155 1.16 -2.61 6.87
CA GLY A 155 1.91 -3.86 7.02
C GLY A 155 1.68 -4.80 5.84
N ASN A 156 0.42 -5.20 5.64
CA ASN A 156 0.04 -6.23 4.69
C ASN A 156 0.17 -5.81 3.22
N VAL A 157 -0.01 -4.52 2.92
CA VAL A 157 0.18 -3.97 1.57
C VAL A 157 1.56 -3.33 1.46
N PHE A 158 1.82 -2.20 2.11
CA PHE A 158 3.04 -1.43 1.94
C PHE A 158 4.30 -2.21 2.30
N ALA A 159 4.46 -2.63 3.56
CA ALA A 159 5.68 -3.30 4.01
C ALA A 159 5.89 -4.65 3.31
N ASN A 160 4.83 -5.44 3.14
CA ASN A 160 4.90 -6.74 2.49
C ASN A 160 5.22 -6.63 0.98
N CYS A 161 4.56 -5.71 0.27
CA CYS A 161 4.85 -5.44 -1.14
C CYS A 161 6.29 -4.97 -1.32
N TYR A 162 6.75 -4.06 -0.46
CA TYR A 162 8.10 -3.52 -0.57
C TYR A 162 9.17 -4.55 -0.22
N LYS A 163 9.03 -5.26 0.90
CA LYS A 163 10.05 -6.21 1.38
C LYS A 163 10.13 -7.45 0.50
N ASN A 164 8.98 -8.06 0.22
CA ASN A 164 8.92 -9.35 -0.46
C ASN A 164 8.82 -9.21 -1.99
N LYS A 165 8.67 -7.98 -2.50
CA LYS A 165 8.56 -7.69 -3.94
C LYS A 165 7.48 -8.55 -4.62
N VAL A 166 6.36 -8.75 -3.95
CA VAL A 166 5.18 -9.48 -4.42
C VAL A 166 3.97 -8.54 -4.53
N VAL A 167 3.05 -8.84 -5.45
CA VAL A 167 1.75 -8.16 -5.46
C VAL A 167 1.01 -8.56 -4.18
N THR A 168 0.43 -7.60 -3.49
CA THR A 168 -0.24 -7.81 -2.20
C THR A 168 -1.68 -7.31 -2.27
N LEU A 169 -2.60 -7.96 -1.57
CA LEU A 169 -3.98 -7.52 -1.48
C LEU A 169 -4.45 -7.46 -0.04
N SER A 170 -5.35 -6.51 0.25
CA SER A 170 -6.00 -6.40 1.53
C SER A 170 -7.40 -5.82 1.40
N PHE A 171 -8.35 -6.38 2.17
CA PHE A 171 -9.74 -5.92 2.25
C PHE A 171 -9.94 -4.73 3.22
N GLY A 172 -8.86 -4.05 3.62
CA GLY A 172 -8.92 -2.95 4.57
C GLY A 172 -8.92 -3.43 6.03
N CYS A 173 -8.43 -2.57 6.92
CA CYS A 173 -8.63 -2.65 8.37
C CYS A 173 -9.67 -1.59 8.81
N PRO A 174 -10.20 -1.64 10.04
CA PRO A 174 -11.11 -0.59 10.52
C PRO A 174 -10.54 0.82 10.33
N GLU A 175 -9.26 1.02 10.63
CA GLU A 175 -8.58 2.31 10.48
C GLU A 175 -8.45 2.74 9.01
N SER A 176 -8.10 1.84 8.09
CA SER A 176 -7.96 2.21 6.67
C SER A 176 -9.30 2.54 6.03
N ARG A 177 -10.39 1.91 6.48
CA ARG A 177 -11.75 2.25 6.01
C ARG A 177 -12.24 3.57 6.58
N LYS A 178 -11.98 3.82 7.87
CA LYS A 178 -12.41 5.05 8.55
C LYS A 178 -11.60 6.28 8.12
N HIS A 179 -10.30 6.11 7.93
CA HIS A 179 -9.35 7.22 7.77
C HIS A 179 -8.61 7.20 6.42
N GLY A 180 -8.39 6.03 5.85
CA GLY A 180 -7.62 5.85 4.62
C GLY A 180 -8.43 5.88 3.33
N GLY A 181 -9.72 6.26 3.37
CA GLY A 181 -10.55 6.41 2.17
C GLY A 181 -10.89 5.10 1.44
N VAL A 182 -10.67 3.94 2.07
CA VAL A 182 -11.03 2.62 1.50
C VAL A 182 -12.54 2.39 1.63
N GLU A 183 -13.24 2.43 0.51
CA GLU A 183 -14.70 2.29 0.45
C GLU A 183 -15.16 0.84 0.62
N LYS A 184 -16.46 0.66 0.86
CA LYS A 184 -17.09 -0.65 1.11
C LYS A 184 -16.80 -1.65 -0.02
N SER A 185 -16.81 -1.19 -1.27
CA SER A 185 -16.55 -2.01 -2.45
C SER A 185 -15.12 -1.85 -2.98
N GLU A 186 -14.15 -1.54 -2.12
CA GLU A 186 -12.74 -1.43 -2.51
C GLU A 186 -11.86 -2.48 -1.82
N VAL A 187 -10.89 -2.94 -2.60
CA VAL A 187 -9.75 -3.77 -2.17
C VAL A 187 -8.49 -2.95 -2.41
N VAL A 188 -7.60 -2.94 -1.43
CA VAL A 188 -6.29 -2.31 -1.56
C VAL A 188 -5.33 -3.29 -2.20
N VAL A 189 -4.61 -2.86 -3.21
CA VAL A 189 -3.58 -3.66 -3.89
C VAL A 189 -2.25 -2.92 -3.89
N GLY A 190 -1.19 -3.61 -3.46
CA GLY A 190 0.19 -3.15 -3.59
C GLY A 190 0.85 -3.82 -4.78
N ILE A 191 1.44 -3.02 -5.68
CA ILE A 191 2.10 -3.50 -6.90
C ILE A 191 3.57 -3.05 -6.86
N PRO A 192 4.53 -3.97 -6.73
CA PRO A 192 5.95 -3.65 -6.87
C PRO A 192 6.24 -3.04 -8.26
N PHE A 193 7.17 -2.08 -8.35
CA PHE A 193 7.47 -1.43 -9.63
C PHE A 193 7.79 -2.40 -10.77
N LYS A 194 8.55 -3.47 -10.49
CA LYS A 194 8.88 -4.53 -11.47
C LYS A 194 7.65 -5.18 -12.12
N TYR A 195 6.51 -5.11 -11.44
CA TYR A 195 5.25 -5.72 -11.87
C TYR A 195 4.29 -4.72 -12.54
N ALA A 196 4.51 -3.42 -12.38
CA ALA A 196 3.62 -2.40 -12.94
C ALA A 196 3.55 -2.46 -14.48
N ARG A 197 4.70 -2.53 -15.17
CA ARG A 197 4.74 -2.50 -16.65
C ARG A 197 3.99 -3.66 -17.28
N PHE A 198 4.25 -4.90 -16.85
CA PHE A 198 3.56 -6.04 -17.46
C PHE A 198 2.05 -6.03 -17.17
N LEU A 199 1.63 -5.50 -16.02
CA LEU A 199 0.21 -5.38 -15.68
C LEU A 199 -0.49 -4.38 -16.58
N VAL A 200 0.14 -3.23 -16.86
CA VAL A 200 -0.34 -2.26 -17.84
C VAL A 200 -0.51 -2.92 -19.20
N ASP A 201 0.55 -3.56 -19.71
CA ASP A 201 0.54 -4.18 -21.04
C ASP A 201 -0.51 -5.30 -21.15
N SER A 202 -0.72 -6.07 -20.08
CA SER A 202 -1.67 -7.18 -20.04
C SER A 202 -3.12 -6.71 -19.95
N GLN A 203 -3.39 -5.68 -19.15
CA GLN A 203 -4.74 -5.15 -18.96
C GLN A 203 -5.22 -4.35 -20.17
N LEU A 204 -4.35 -3.56 -20.82
CA LEU A 204 -4.69 -2.87 -22.06
C LEU A 204 -5.11 -3.86 -23.16
N LYS A 205 -4.41 -4.99 -23.29
CA LYS A 205 -4.78 -6.05 -24.24
C LYS A 205 -6.15 -6.67 -23.94
N ASN A 206 -6.51 -6.83 -22.67
CA ASN A 206 -7.82 -7.33 -22.28
C ASN A 206 -8.93 -6.29 -22.51
N PHE A 207 -8.66 -5.02 -22.19
CA PHE A 207 -9.61 -3.91 -22.39
C PHE A 207 -9.96 -3.71 -23.87
N ILE A 208 -8.97 -3.83 -24.77
CA ILE A 208 -9.20 -3.77 -26.23
C ILE A 208 -10.03 -4.97 -26.70
N LYS A 209 -9.86 -6.15 -26.10
CA LYS A 209 -10.61 -7.36 -26.46
C LYS A 209 -12.04 -7.37 -25.95
N SER A 210 -12.33 -6.76 -24.80
CA SER A 210 -13.69 -6.69 -24.24
C SER A 210 -14.58 -5.64 -24.90
N ASN A 211 -14.01 -4.74 -25.70
CA ASN A 211 -14.72 -3.67 -26.43
C ASN A 211 -14.83 -3.95 -27.95
N ARG A 212 -14.63 -5.21 -28.36
CA ARG A 212 -14.89 -5.73 -29.71
C ARG A 212 -15.92 -6.84 -29.62
#